data_AF-A0A839GTD1-F1
#
_entry.id   AF-A0A839GTD1-F1
#
_cell.length_a   1.000
_cell.length_b   1.000
_cell.length_c   1.000
_cell.angle_alpha   90.00
_cell.angle_beta   90.00
_cell.angle_gamma   90.00
#
_symmetry.space_group_name_H-M   'P 1'
#
loop_
_entity.id
_entity.type
_entity.pdbx_description
1 polymer ?
#
loop_
_entity_poly.entity_id
_entity_poly.type
_entity_poly.pdbx_seq_one_letter_code
_entity_poly.pdbx_strand_id
1 'polypeptide(L)'
;MEYNIYMTPDFRKEVKRDLKIKEKANTEIKETLAIERTEFSNERTFLAYLRTALSLVIAGFSLHQFFNTTASMWLAAVLIPVGLGIGFVGVRKFLAKRELIKRKREAYVPAKQMLAILKAEKAKELSGGHHNMAI
;
A
#
# COMPACT_ATOMS: atom_id res chain seq x y z
N MET A 1 -35.13 25.55 -21.66
CA MET A 1 -34.10 26.54 -21.30
C MET A 1 -32.75 25.85 -21.37
N GLU A 2 -32.10 25.91 -22.54
CA GLU A 2 -30.74 25.42 -22.71
C GLU A 2 -29.79 26.35 -21.95
N TYR A 3 -29.05 25.81 -20.98
CA TYR A 3 -27.93 26.49 -20.35
C TYR A 3 -26.78 26.59 -21.37
N ASN A 4 -26.85 27.60 -22.24
CA ASN A 4 -25.73 27.95 -23.13
C ASN A 4 -24.70 28.75 -22.32
N ILE A 5 -23.82 28.04 -21.64
CA ILE A 5 -22.68 28.63 -20.94
C ILE A 5 -21.67 29.05 -22.02
N TYR A 6 -21.69 30.32 -22.39
CA TYR A 6 -20.61 30.93 -23.18
C TYR A 6 -19.32 30.86 -22.37
N MET A 7 -18.57 29.79 -22.58
CA MET A 7 -17.29 29.55 -21.94
C MET A 7 -16.22 30.38 -22.66
N THR A 8 -15.77 31.47 -22.01
CA THR A 8 -14.66 32.28 -22.50
C THR A 8 -13.40 31.41 -22.69
N PRO A 9 -12.57 31.68 -23.71
CA PRO A 9 -11.43 30.83 -24.04
C PRO A 9 -10.40 30.68 -22.90
N ASP A 10 -10.26 31.69 -22.04
CA ASP A 10 -9.42 31.61 -20.83
C ASP A 10 -10.02 30.72 -19.75
N PHE A 11 -11.33 30.84 -19.49
CA PHE A 11 -12.01 30.00 -18.49
C PHE A 11 -11.93 28.51 -18.85
N ARG A 12 -11.98 28.18 -20.15
CA ARG A 12 -11.81 26.79 -20.63
C ARG A 12 -10.41 26.22 -20.31
N LYS A 13 -9.36 27.04 -20.37
CA LYS A 13 -7.98 26.63 -20.04
C LYS A 13 -7.84 26.39 -18.55
N GLU A 14 -8.45 27.25 -17.74
CA GLU A 14 -8.40 27.15 -16.28
C GLU A 14 -9.13 25.91 -15.77
N VAL A 15 -10.36 25.66 -16.26
CA VAL A 15 -11.13 24.45 -15.92
C VAL A 15 -10.39 23.17 -16.34
N LYS A 16 -9.79 23.14 -17.54
CA LYS A 16 -8.98 21.99 -17.99
C LYS A 16 -7.77 21.73 -17.07
N ARG A 17 -7.13 22.79 -16.58
CA ARG A 17 -5.99 22.68 -15.66
C ARG A 17 -6.42 22.09 -14.33
N ASP A 18 -7.51 22.59 -13.77
CA ASP A 18 -8.00 22.17 -12.44
C ASP A 18 -8.52 20.73 -12.47
N LEU A 19 -9.18 20.31 -13.56
CA LEU A 19 -9.53 18.91 -13.82
C LEU A 19 -8.29 18.02 -13.83
N LYS A 20 -7.23 18.44 -14.53
CA LYS A 20 -5.98 17.67 -14.62
C LYS A 20 -5.27 17.55 -13.26
N ILE A 21 -5.36 18.57 -12.42
CA ILE A 21 -4.82 18.53 -11.04
C ILE A 21 -5.63 17.56 -10.18
N LYS A 22 -6.97 17.64 -10.23
CA LYS A 22 -7.85 16.71 -9.52
C LYS A 22 -7.64 15.27 -9.97
N GLU A 23 -7.50 15.03 -11.26
CA GLU A 23 -7.26 13.70 -11.84
C GLU A 23 -5.95 13.08 -11.34
N LYS A 24 -4.87 13.86 -11.34
CA LYS A 24 -3.58 13.41 -10.80
C LYS A 24 -3.64 13.13 -9.30
N ALA A 25 -4.25 14.01 -8.51
CA ALA A 25 -4.42 13.79 -7.07
C ALA A 25 -5.25 12.54 -6.78
N ASN A 26 -6.33 12.32 -7.53
CA ASN A 26 -7.15 11.12 -7.41
C ASN A 26 -6.36 9.85 -7.78
N THR A 27 -5.48 9.92 -8.77
CA THR A 27 -4.64 8.79 -9.18
C THR A 27 -3.65 8.43 -8.07
N GLU A 28 -2.98 9.43 -7.48
CA GLU A 28 -2.05 9.25 -6.36
C GLU A 28 -2.71 8.63 -5.12
N ILE A 29 -3.92 9.08 -4.77
CA ILE A 29 -4.71 8.50 -3.66
C ILE A 29 -5.09 7.05 -3.97
N LYS A 30 -5.51 6.74 -5.21
CA LYS A 30 -5.85 5.37 -5.59
C LYS A 30 -4.65 4.44 -5.50
N GLU A 31 -3.48 4.89 -5.94
CA GLU A 31 -2.25 4.11 -5.88
C GLU A 31 -1.82 3.83 -4.43
N THR A 32 -1.84 4.85 -3.57
CA THR A 32 -1.53 4.66 -2.14
C THR A 32 -2.52 3.70 -1.46
N LEU A 33 -3.82 3.86 -1.72
CA LEU A 33 -4.84 2.97 -1.15
C LEU A 33 -4.72 1.53 -1.67
N ALA A 34 -4.27 1.34 -2.92
CA ALA A 34 -3.99 0.01 -3.48
C ALA A 34 -2.79 -0.66 -2.79
N ILE A 35 -1.74 0.11 -2.47
CA ILE A 35 -0.58 -0.39 -1.70
C ILE A 35 -1.00 -0.81 -0.29
N GLU A 36 -1.73 0.06 0.43
CA GLU A 36 -2.23 -0.23 1.77
C GLU A 36 -3.11 -1.48 1.80
N ARG A 37 -4.01 -1.64 0.82
CA ARG A 37 -4.85 -2.84 0.69
C ARG A 37 -3.99 -4.11 0.51
N THR A 38 -2.90 -4.01 -0.24
CA THR A 38 -1.98 -5.14 -0.48
C THR A 38 -1.23 -5.51 0.80
N GLU A 39 -0.80 -4.51 1.58
CA GLU A 39 -0.15 -4.71 2.88
C GLU A 39 -1.10 -5.36 3.90
N PHE A 40 -2.32 -4.84 4.03
CA PHE A 40 -3.34 -5.39 4.95
C PHE A 40 -3.69 -6.85 4.62
N SER A 41 -3.74 -7.20 3.33
CA SER A 41 -3.95 -8.59 2.90
C SER A 41 -2.76 -9.49 3.26
N ASN A 42 -1.54 -8.96 3.27
CA ASN A 42 -0.34 -9.70 3.62
C ASN A 42 -0.27 -9.99 5.13
N GLU A 43 -0.62 -9.00 5.96
CA GLU A 43 -0.75 -9.17 7.41
C GLU A 43 -1.82 -10.20 7.76
N ARG A 44 -2.99 -10.14 7.10
CA ARG A 44 -4.05 -11.14 7.28
C ARG A 44 -3.55 -12.56 7.01
N THR A 45 -2.75 -12.71 5.96
CA THR A 45 -2.17 -14.01 5.59
C THR A 45 -1.17 -14.48 6.65
N PHE A 46 -0.32 -13.59 7.15
CA PHE A 46 0.60 -13.89 8.25
C PHE A 46 -0.14 -14.32 9.53
N LEU A 47 -1.18 -13.58 9.92
CA LEU A 47 -2.00 -13.93 11.09
C LEU A 47 -2.72 -15.27 10.92
N ALA A 48 -3.08 -15.65 9.69
CA ALA A 48 -3.62 -16.97 9.40
C ALA A 48 -2.57 -18.07 9.66
N TYR A 49 -1.34 -17.92 9.17
CA TYR A 49 -0.25 -18.86 9.47
C TYR A 49 0.02 -18.97 10.98
N LEU A 50 0.06 -17.83 11.68
CA LEU A 50 0.27 -17.80 13.12
C LEU A 50 -0.85 -18.51 13.87
N ARG A 51 -2.11 -18.28 13.48
CA ARG A 51 -3.26 -18.98 14.06
C ARG A 51 -3.13 -20.48 13.89
N THR A 52 -2.84 -20.97 12.68
CA THR A 52 -2.72 -22.40 12.42
C THR A 52 -1.57 -23.02 13.21
N ALA A 53 -0.43 -22.33 13.30
CA ALA A 53 0.72 -22.76 14.09
C ALA A 53 0.37 -22.92 15.58
N LEU A 54 -0.24 -21.88 16.17
CA LEU A 54 -0.65 -21.89 17.57
C LEU A 54 -1.71 -22.95 17.85
N SER A 55 -2.71 -23.10 16.96
CA SER A 55 -3.75 -24.13 17.10
C SER A 55 -3.15 -25.53 17.12
N LEU A 56 -2.17 -25.83 16.27
CA LEU A 56 -1.51 -27.13 16.25
C LEU A 56 -0.65 -27.38 17.49
N VAL A 57 0.06 -26.35 17.97
CA VAL A 57 0.85 -26.45 19.21
C VAL A 57 -0.06 -26.68 20.42
N ILE A 58 -1.14 -25.89 20.54
CA ILE A 58 -2.13 -26.03 21.62
C ILE A 58 -2.78 -27.41 21.55
N ALA A 59 -3.23 -27.84 20.36
CA ALA A 59 -3.83 -29.17 20.19
C ALA A 59 -2.86 -30.30 20.56
N GLY A 60 -1.58 -30.19 20.18
CA GLY A 60 -0.54 -31.15 20.56
C GLY A 60 -0.36 -31.22 22.09
N PHE A 61 -0.27 -30.06 22.75
CA PHE A 61 -0.22 -29.98 24.21
C PHE A 61 -1.47 -30.56 24.89
N SER A 62 -2.65 -30.21 24.40
CA SER A 62 -3.92 -30.72 24.94
C SER A 62 -4.02 -32.24 24.76
N LEU A 63 -3.64 -32.79 23.60
CA LEU A 63 -3.65 -34.23 23.36
C LEU A 63 -2.72 -34.97 24.33
N HIS A 64 -1.51 -34.42 24.55
CA HIS A 64 -0.57 -34.98 25.51
C HIS A 64 -1.13 -34.98 26.93
N GLN A 65 -1.72 -33.85 27.36
CA GLN A 65 -2.18 -33.66 28.73
C GLN A 65 -3.47 -34.44 29.08
N PHE A 66 -4.43 -34.56 28.15
CA PHE A 66 -5.73 -35.17 28.44
C PHE A 66 -5.77 -36.70 28.23
N PHE A 67 -5.06 -37.23 27.24
CA PHE A 67 -5.20 -38.64 26.86
C PHE A 67 -4.13 -39.55 27.47
N ASN A 68 -2.96 -39.01 27.86
CA ASN A 68 -1.87 -39.71 28.55
C ASN A 68 -1.58 -41.15 28.04
N THR A 69 -1.76 -41.39 26.73
CA THR A 69 -1.54 -42.67 26.06
C THR A 69 -0.30 -42.61 25.19
N THR A 70 0.30 -43.75 24.85
CA THR A 70 1.44 -43.81 23.93
C THR A 70 1.10 -43.17 22.58
N ALA A 71 -0.13 -43.35 22.08
CA ALA A 71 -0.60 -42.75 20.84
C ALA A 71 -0.64 -41.21 20.92
N SER A 72 -1.14 -40.63 22.02
CA SER A 72 -1.21 -39.18 22.17
C SER A 72 0.18 -38.53 22.31
N MET A 73 1.15 -39.26 22.90
CA MET A 73 2.55 -38.83 22.94
C MET A 73 3.16 -38.70 21.55
N TRP A 74 3.00 -39.72 20.69
CA TRP A 74 3.46 -39.66 19.30
C TRP A 74 2.76 -38.56 18.50
N LEU A 75 1.45 -38.40 18.70
CA LEU A 75 0.67 -37.38 17.99
C LEU A 75 1.12 -35.96 18.38
N ALA A 76 1.35 -35.71 19.67
CA ALA A 76 1.90 -34.45 20.16
C ALA A 76 3.33 -34.19 19.66
N ALA A 77 4.17 -35.23 19.64
CA ALA A 77 5.54 -35.16 19.13
C ALA A 77 5.60 -34.78 17.64
N VAL A 78 4.56 -35.05 16.86
CA VAL A 78 4.45 -34.60 15.46
C VAL A 78 3.77 -33.23 15.35
N LEU A 79 2.67 -33.00 16.06
CA LEU A 79 1.86 -31.77 15.94
C LEU A 79 2.65 -30.51 16.35
N ILE A 80 3.42 -30.58 17.43
CA ILE A 80 4.17 -29.45 17.97
C ILE A 80 5.24 -28.95 16.98
N PRO A 81 6.16 -29.80 16.47
CA PRO A 81 7.15 -29.35 15.50
C PRO A 81 6.53 -28.95 14.15
N VAL A 82 5.45 -29.60 13.71
CA VAL A 82 4.72 -29.18 12.50
C VAL A 82 4.12 -27.78 12.69
N GLY A 83 3.49 -27.51 13.84
CA GLY A 83 2.96 -26.19 14.18
C GLY A 83 4.05 -25.12 14.21
N LEU A 84 5.18 -25.40 14.85
CA LEU A 84 6.35 -24.51 14.87
C LEU A 84 6.92 -24.27 13.47
N GLY A 85 6.99 -25.30 12.63
CA GLY A 85 7.43 -25.21 11.24
C GLY A 85 6.54 -24.30 10.40
N ILE A 86 5.21 -24.45 10.51
CA ILE A 86 4.24 -23.59 9.83
C ILE A 86 4.38 -22.14 10.30
N GLY A 87 4.53 -21.91 11.61
CA GLY A 87 4.76 -20.59 12.18
C GLY A 87 6.03 -19.94 11.64
N PHE A 88 7.13 -20.69 11.58
CA PHE A 88 8.41 -20.22 11.05
C PHE A 88 8.33 -19.85 9.57
N VAL A 89 7.67 -20.67 8.74
CA VAL A 89 7.42 -20.37 7.32
C VAL A 89 6.58 -19.10 7.17
N GLY A 90 5.54 -18.94 8.00
CA GLY A 90 4.69 -17.74 8.04
C GLY A 90 5.50 -16.47 8.33
N VAL A 91 6.33 -16.48 9.37
CA VAL A 91 7.21 -15.35 9.74
C VAL A 91 8.19 -15.02 8.62
N ARG A 92 8.87 -16.03 8.04
CA ARG A 92 9.81 -15.80 6.93
C ARG A 92 9.15 -15.17 5.72
N LYS A 93 7.97 -15.66 5.32
CA LYS A 93 7.21 -15.10 4.19
C LYS A 93 6.76 -13.66 4.45
N PHE A 94 6.38 -13.36 5.68
CA PHE A 94 5.96 -12.01 6.06
C PHE A 94 7.13 -11.02 5.96
N LEU A 95 8.28 -11.35 6.54
CA LEU A 95 9.48 -10.52 6.50
C LEU A 95 9.98 -10.28 5.07
N ALA A 96 10.05 -11.32 4.23
CA ALA A 96 10.49 -11.20 2.84
C ALA A 96 9.61 -10.24 2.01
N LYS A 97 8.29 -10.21 2.27
CA LYS A 97 7.37 -9.32 1.56
C LYS A 97 7.44 -7.87 2.05
N ARG A 98 7.72 -7.64 3.35
CA ARG A 98 7.91 -6.28 3.89
C ARG A 98 9.11 -5.58 3.25
N GLU A 99 10.21 -6.31 3.05
CA GLU A 99 11.43 -5.77 2.44
C GLU A 99 11.19 -5.30 0.99
N LEU A 100 10.39 -6.05 0.24
CA LEU A 100 10.07 -5.74 -1.16
C LEU A 100 9.21 -4.47 -1.30
N ILE A 101 8.26 -4.27 -0.36
CA ILE A 101 7.35 -3.12 -0.37
C ILE A 101 8.10 -1.84 0.04
N LYS A 102 9.01 -1.93 1.02
CA LYS A 102 9.81 -0.78 1.48
C LYS A 102 10.67 -0.19 0.36
N ARG A 103 11.33 -1.02 -0.45
CA ARG A 103 12.16 -0.57 -1.58
C ARG A 103 11.37 0.17 -2.66
N LYS A 104 10.13 -0.25 -2.94
CA LYS A 104 9.26 0.45 -3.91
C LYS A 104 8.77 1.81 -3.40
N ARG A 105 8.64 1.97 -2.08
CA ARG A 105 8.20 3.22 -1.44
C ARG A 105 9.29 4.30 -1.45
N GLU A 106 10.56 3.91 -1.33
CA GLU A 106 11.71 4.83 -1.34
C GLU A 106 12.01 5.39 -2.75
N ALA A 107 11.66 4.65 -3.81
CA ALA A 107 11.81 5.12 -5.19
C ALA A 107 10.64 6.01 -5.68
N TYR A 108 9.56 6.14 -4.89
CA TYR A 108 8.39 6.93 -5.28
C TYR A 108 8.53 8.39 -4.82
N VAL A 109 8.94 9.26 -5.74
CA VAL A 109 8.90 10.71 -5.54
C VAL A 109 7.47 11.18 -5.79
N PRO A 110 6.78 11.82 -4.82
CA PRO A 110 5.39 12.21 -5.00
C PRO A 110 5.26 13.22 -6.13
N ALA A 111 4.42 12.90 -7.12
CA ALA A 111 4.16 13.73 -8.30
C ALA A 111 3.69 15.15 -7.92
N LYS A 112 3.11 15.30 -6.72
CA LYS A 112 2.70 16.58 -6.13
C LYS A 112 3.88 17.53 -5.89
N GLN A 113 5.04 17.02 -5.48
CA GLN A 113 6.25 17.83 -5.29
C GLN A 113 6.83 18.26 -6.63
N MET A 114 6.91 17.35 -7.60
CA MET A 114 7.38 17.67 -8.97
C MET A 114 6.47 18.70 -9.64
N LEU A 115 5.15 18.59 -9.47
CA LEU A 115 4.18 19.57 -9.97
C LEU A 115 4.30 20.94 -9.30
N ALA A 116 4.56 20.98 -7.99
CA ALA A 116 4.77 22.23 -7.27
C ALA A 116 6.02 22.95 -7.79
N ILE A 117 7.10 22.20 -8.04
CA ILE A 117 8.35 22.70 -8.62
C ILE A 117 8.10 23.24 -10.04
N LEU A 118 7.46 22.46 -10.92
CA LEU A 118 7.17 22.90 -12.29
C LEU A 118 6.21 24.09 -12.36
N LYS A 119 5.24 24.19 -11.43
CA LYS A 119 4.31 25.33 -11.37
C LYS A 119 5.01 26.60 -10.89
N ALA A 120 5.93 26.47 -9.92
CA ALA A 120 6.76 27.57 -9.44
C ALA A 120 7.73 28.07 -10.53
N GLU A 121 8.31 27.16 -11.30
CA GLU A 121 9.22 27.48 -12.42
C GLU A 121 8.49 28.22 -13.54
N LYS A 122 7.31 27.74 -13.95
CA LYS A 122 6.50 28.41 -14.98
C LYS A 122 5.93 29.76 -14.55
N ALA A 123 5.60 29.93 -13.27
CA ALA A 123 5.16 31.22 -12.72
C ALA A 123 6.30 32.25 -12.74
N LYS A 124 7.54 31.77 -12.55
CA LYS A 124 8.75 32.59 -12.66
C LYS A 124 9.02 33.03 -14.10
N GLU A 125 8.84 32.14 -15.08
CA GLU A 125 8.98 32.45 -16.51
C GLU A 125 7.93 33.45 -17.02
N LEU A 126 6.67 33.34 -16.56
CA LEU A 126 5.60 34.27 -16.95
C LEU A 126 5.80 35.69 -16.38
N SER A 127 6.44 35.82 -15.22
CA SER A 127 6.74 37.12 -14.61
C SER A 127 7.91 37.85 -15.30
N GLY A 128 8.86 37.11 -15.87
CA GLY A 128 10.02 37.69 -16.58
C GLY A 128 9.73 38.17 -18.00
N GLY A 129 8.71 37.62 -18.67
CA GLY A 129 8.41 37.93 -20.09
C GLY A 129 7.72 39.27 -20.34
N HIS A 130 7.15 39.90 -19.32
CA HIS A 130 6.38 41.16 -19.49
C HIS A 130 7.26 42.43 -19.48
N HIS A 131 8.56 42.34 -19.20
CA HIS A 131 9.44 43.51 -19.14
C HIS A 131 10.13 43.86 -20.47
N ASN A 132 9.96 43.04 -21.53
CA ASN A 132 10.71 43.20 -22.79
C ASN A 132 9.82 43.51 -24.02
N MET A 133 8.59 44.00 -23.80
CA MET A 133 7.65 44.38 -24.86
C MET A 133 7.28 45.87 -24.85
N ALA A 134 7.96 46.66 -24.01
CA ALA A 134 7.80 48.10 -23.91
C ALA A 134 9.15 48.81 -24.19
N ILE A 135 9.68 48.60 -25.39
CA ILE A 135 10.67 49.47 -26.03
C ILE A 135 10.27 49.60 -27.49
#